data_AF-A0A7Z6UN65-F1
#
_entry.id   AF-A0A7Z6UN65-F1
#
_cell.length_a   1.000
_cell.length_b   1.000
_cell.length_c   1.000
_cell.angle_alpha   90.00
_cell.angle_beta   90.00
_cell.angle_gamma   90.00
#
_symmetry.space_group_name_H-M   'P 1'
#
loop_
_entity.id
_entity.type
_entity.pdbx_description
1 polymer ?
#
loop_
_entity_poly.entity_id
_entity_poly.type
_entity_poly.pdbx_seq_one_letter_code
_entity_poly.pdbx_strand_id
1 'polypeptide(L)' 'MLDTTTYSQLQTLCETMTGKSFLVVTGAGISTASGIPDYRDKDGVRRGKQPMMYQEFVGNPAARQRY' A
#
# COMPACT_ATOMS: atom_id res chain seq x y z
N MET A 1 19.78 -7.16 -10.34
CA MET A 1 19.44 -7.68 -11.68
C MET A 1 18.11 -8.40 -11.53
N LEU A 2 17.11 -8.10 -12.36
CA LEU A 2 15.81 -8.77 -12.29
C LEU A 2 15.98 -10.24 -12.71
N ASP A 3 15.27 -11.15 -12.06
CA ASP A 3 15.22 -12.54 -12.50
C ASP A 3 14.39 -12.68 -13.79
N THR A 4 14.55 -13.81 -14.48
CA THR A 4 13.88 -14.10 -15.76
C THR A 4 12.35 -14.03 -15.65
N THR A 5 11.77 -14.45 -14.53
CA THR A 5 10.32 -14.42 -14.30
C THR A 5 9.84 -12.98 -14.21
N THR A 6 10.50 -12.16 -13.38
CA THR A 6 10.17 -10.75 -13.22
C THR A 6 10.30 -9.99 -14.55
N TYR A 7 11.33 -10.30 -15.33
CA TYR A 7 11.51 -9.69 -16.65
C TYR A 7 10.37 -10.02 -17.62
N SER A 8 9.95 -11.29 -17.68
CA SER A 8 8.81 -11.74 -18.51
C SER A 8 7.49 -11.08 -18.11
N GLN A 9 7.25 -10.91 -16.80
CA GLN A 9 6.07 -10.23 -16.27
C GLN A 9 6.02 -8.74 -16.67
N LEU A 10 7.16 -8.04 -16.60
CA LEU A 10 7.24 -6.64 -17.03
C LEU A 10 6.98 -6.49 -18.53
N GLN A 11 7.49 -7.39 -19.35
CA GLN A 11 7.23 -7.38 -20.79
C GLN A 11 5.73 -7.54 -21.07
N THR A 12 5.09 -8.54 -20.44
CA THR A 12 3.64 -8.77 -20.55
C THR A 12 2.83 -7.52 -20.15
N LEU A 13 3.25 -6.85 -19.08
CA LEU A 13 2.61 -5.62 -18.61
C LEU A 13 2.72 -4.49 -19.66
N CYS A 14 3.93 -4.24 -20.17
CA CYS A 14 4.17 -3.23 -21.20
C CYS A 14 3.34 -3.48 -22.47
N GLU A 15 3.32 -4.70 -22.96
CA GLU A 15 2.52 -5.12 -24.12
C GLU A 15 1.02 -4.89 -23.86
N THR A 16 0.56 -5.18 -22.64
CA THR A 16 -0.84 -4.99 -22.26
C THR A 16 -1.24 -3.51 -22.22
N MET A 17 -0.35 -2.64 -21.76
CA MET A 17 -0.62 -1.19 -21.57
C MET A 17 -0.43 -0.35 -22.84
N THR A 18 0.42 -0.80 -23.77
CA THR A 18 0.78 -0.03 -24.97
C THR A 18 -0.46 0.34 -25.79
N GLY A 19 -0.60 1.62 -26.13
CA GLY A 19 -1.70 2.15 -26.93
C GLY A 19 -3.05 2.22 -26.22
N LYS A 20 -3.11 1.95 -24.90
CA LYS A 20 -4.34 1.98 -24.11
C LYS A 20 -4.27 3.05 -23.03
N SER A 21 -5.42 3.62 -22.69
CA SER A 21 -5.55 4.44 -21.48
C SER A 21 -5.62 3.53 -20.25
N PHE A 22 -4.92 3.90 -19.19
CA PHE A 22 -4.92 3.16 -17.94
C PHE A 22 -4.98 4.11 -16.75
N LEU A 23 -5.51 3.59 -15.64
CA LEU A 23 -5.51 4.24 -14.34
C LEU A 23 -4.59 3.44 -13.41
N VAL A 24 -3.74 4.14 -12.67
CA VAL A 24 -2.90 3.53 -11.64
C VAL A 24 -3.51 3.84 -10.28
N VAL A 25 -3.70 2.80 -9.47
CA VAL A 25 -4.10 2.92 -8.07
C VAL A 25 -2.96 2.37 -7.22
N THR A 26 -2.43 3.19 -6.31
CA THR A 26 -1.32 2.82 -5.43
C THR A 26 -1.79 2.71 -3.99
N GLY A 27 -1.26 1.73 -3.26
CA GLY A 27 -1.42 1.62 -1.80
C GLY A 27 -0.18 2.10 -1.04
N ALA A 28 -0.19 1.94 0.28
CA ALA A 28 0.93 2.31 1.16
C ALA A 28 2.27 1.64 0.78
N GLY A 29 2.22 0.46 0.15
CA GLY A 29 3.40 -0.30 -0.26
C GLY A 29 4.38 0.49 -1.13
N ILE A 30 3.91 1.44 -1.94
CA ILE A 30 4.77 2.27 -2.81
C ILE A 30 5.73 3.17 -2.01
N SER A 31 5.38 3.49 -0.76
CA SER A 31 6.15 4.38 0.12
C SER A 31 7.11 3.63 1.06
N THR A 32 7.14 2.30 1.03
CA THR A 32 8.02 1.50 1.91
C THR A 32 9.50 1.75 1.62
N ALA A 33 9.86 1.93 0.35
CA ALA A 33 11.21 2.29 -0.06
C ALA A 33 11.66 3.68 0.44
N SER A 34 10.71 4.56 0.81
CA SER A 34 11.00 5.87 1.43
C SER A 34 10.94 5.85 2.96
N GLY A 35 10.89 4.66 3.57
CA GLY A 35 10.87 4.50 5.03
C GLY A 35 9.50 4.66 5.70
N ILE A 36 8.41 4.78 4.93
CA ILE A 36 7.05 4.84 5.48
C ILE A 36 6.48 3.41 5.49
N PRO A 37 6.10 2.85 6.65
CA PRO A 37 5.61 1.47 6.72
C PRO A 37 4.26 1.30 6.03
N ASP A 38 4.04 0.11 5.47
CA ASP A 38 2.74 -0.33 4.99
C ASP A 38 1.86 -0.88 6.12
N TYR A 39 0.61 -1.20 5.79
CA TYR A 39 -0.36 -1.72 6.78
C TYR A 39 -0.33 -3.24 6.92
N ARG A 40 0.08 -3.97 5.88
CA ARG A 40 -0.01 -5.43 5.81
C ARG A 40 1.22 -5.99 5.13
N ASP A 41 1.68 -7.14 5.61
CA ASP A 41 2.77 -7.86 4.96
C ASP A 41 2.33 -8.67 3.74
N LYS A 42 3.30 -9.36 3.13
CA LYS A 42 3.12 -10.23 1.96
C LYS A 42 2.09 -11.36 2.18
N ASP A 43 1.85 -11.75 3.43
CA ASP A 43 0.91 -12.81 3.80
C ASP A 43 -0.44 -12.22 4.26
N GLY A 44 -0.61 -10.89 4.15
CA GLY A 44 -1.83 -10.15 4.51
C GLY A 44 -1.94 -9.82 6.00
N VAL A 45 -0.94 -10.17 6.81
CA VAL A 45 -0.94 -9.96 8.25
C VAL A 45 -0.75 -8.48 8.54
N ARG A 46 -1.62 -7.93 9.38
CA ARG A 46 -1.59 -6.52 9.75
C ARG A 46 -0.36 -6.20 10.58
N ARG A 47 0.30 -5.09 10.24
CA ARG A 47 1.40 -4.49 11.01
C ARG A 47 0.90 -3.31 11.86
N GLY A 48 1.63 -3.02 12.93
CA GLY A 48 1.40 -1.85 13.78
C GLY A 48 0.25 -1.99 14.78
N LYS A 49 -0.05 -0.89 15.47
CA LYS A 49 -1.12 -0.83 16.47
C LYS A 49 -2.50 -0.93 15.83
N GLN A 50 -3.49 -1.37 16.62
CA GLN A 50 -4.90 -1.29 16.24
C GLN A 50 -5.25 0.19 15.95
N PRO A 51 -6.05 0.46 14.91
CA PRO A 51 -6.34 1.82 14.51
C PRO A 51 -7.39 2.37 15.47
N MET A 52 -7.32 3.68 15.73
CA MET A 52 -8.44 4.34 16.40
C MET A 52 -9.69 4.22 15.53
N MET A 53 -10.80 3.81 16.12
CA MET A 53 -12.08 3.80 15.42
C MET A 53 -12.60 5.23 15.25
N TYR A 54 -13.30 5.52 14.16
CA TYR A 54 -13.84 6.85 13.90
C TYR A 54 -14.72 7.36 15.05
N GLN A 55 -15.58 6.50 15.61
CA GLN A 55 -16.47 6.83 16.72
C GLN A 55 -15.70 7.23 17.98
N GLU A 56 -14.58 6.54 18.26
CA GLU A 56 -13.69 6.88 19.37
C GLU A 56 -13.02 8.25 19.14
N PHE A 57 -12.53 8.50 17.92
CA PHE A 57 -11.89 9.76 17.57
C PHE A 57 -12.84 10.96 17.73
N VAL A 58 -14.10 10.86 17.27
CA VAL A 58 -15.05 11.97 17.39
C VAL A 58 -15.65 12.09 18.79
N GLY A 59 -15.93 10.96 19.45
CA GLY A 59 -16.61 10.89 20.73
C GLY A 59 -15.72 11.14 21.96
N ASN A 60 -14.39 11.07 21.82
CA ASN A 60 -13.47 11.21 22.95
C ASN A 60 -12.36 12.24 22.66
N PRO A 61 -12.47 13.49 23.18
CA PRO A 61 -11.46 14.52 23.00
C PRO A 61 -10.06 14.14 23.47
N ALA A 62 -9.95 13.39 24.58
CA ALA A 62 -8.64 12.96 25.10
C ALA A 62 -7.99 11.89 24.23
N ALA A 63 -8.78 10.97 23.65
CA ALA A 63 -8.27 9.99 22.69
C ALA A 63 -7.76 10.70 21.43
N ARG A 64 -8.54 11.62 20.87
CA ARG A 64 -8.16 12.44 19.71
C ARG A 64 -6.89 13.26 19.92
N GLN A 65 -6.66 13.79 21.13
CA GLN A 65 -5.44 14.54 21.44
C GLN A 65 -4.19 13.64 21.49
N ARG A 66 -4.35 12.35 21.79
CA ARG A 66 -3.25 11.37 21.87
C ARG A 66 -2.97 10.64 20.55
N TYR A 67 -3.87 10.75 19.57
CA TYR A 67 -3.73 10.16 18.24
C TYR A 67 -2.72 10.92 17.40
#